data_AF-A0A831NVU3-F1
#
_entry.id   AF-A0A831NVU3-F1
#
_cell.length_a   1.000
_cell.length_b   1.000
_cell.length_c   1.000
_cell.angle_alpha   90.00
_cell.angle_beta   90.00
_cell.angle_gamma   90.00
#
_symmetry.space_group_name_H-M   'P 1'
#
loop_
_entity.id
_entity.type
_entity.pdbx_description
1 polymer ?
#
loop_
_entity_poly.entity_id
_entity_poly.type
_entity_poly.pdbx_seq_one_letter_code
_entity_poly.pdbx_strand_id
1 'polypeptide(L)'
;VRAVIPLVAGMMEMPMGRFLFANIFSALAWAPAYLLPGMAFGASLELASEVALRLVILLVALVSSLWFLGWLSHRLFSLIQPHSKQLVQWLLRFGERHPRLQHIALALGDPKHPEAAGLAMLAGLLVLSSIILIIIALLPQTPLLIADSALHLGLNELANPAGDQIMLGLSALAGSSTTLAMLIVVSLVLWLSGLKLSMHHWLAGAGSIWLLSIVLESVLRQSPPLITAIPDIYVLRASVFFSLGAVLIATPIAYEKRWTIYSAATLLIVMVMFAQLYLGSPLTAVLHALGGGVIWSTALGMAYRTHGRQQKLAGRQAAIIGTTLLLLAFASAVSVQTPPPAPGLLEVQGSMSLKQWEHGDWQKLPLYRDDVLDNQKHPLNLQIGGSLTSFTQKLEQLGWTRTQTATGLAWLQLLTTSDDLAQLPLLPHSHAGQMAFSVLSKPVAGRRHVIYLWPSHFIAEENGQPIWLGEVTFQHEKHWLGLLSYLVSSNDRQSALEALKKDIDESGWHYRMAKGRELMLLHPSPD
;
A
#
# COMPACT_ATOMS: atom_id res chain seq x y z
N VAL A 1 48.25 13.90 -7.95
CA VAL A 1 48.60 15.32 -7.69
C VAL A 1 49.29 15.54 -6.34
N ARG A 2 48.76 15.04 -5.21
CA ARG A 2 49.31 15.27 -3.84
C ARG A 2 50.80 14.94 -3.64
N ALA A 3 51.35 13.93 -4.31
CA ALA A 3 52.78 13.57 -4.21
C ALA A 3 53.70 14.29 -5.22
N VAL A 4 53.11 14.86 -6.29
CA VAL A 4 53.87 15.47 -7.39
C VAL A 4 54.26 16.91 -7.08
N ILE A 5 53.38 17.66 -6.39
CA ILE A 5 53.64 19.07 -6.06
C ILE A 5 54.86 19.25 -5.13
N PRO A 6 55.02 18.48 -4.03
CA PRO A 6 56.22 18.58 -3.18
C PRO A 6 57.50 18.16 -3.92
N LEU A 7 57.41 17.16 -4.80
CA LEU A 7 58.54 16.68 -5.60
C LEU A 7 59.02 17.77 -6.58
N VAL A 8 58.11 18.40 -7.33
CA VAL A 8 58.43 19.49 -8.27
C VAL A 8 58.94 20.72 -7.53
N ALA A 9 58.35 21.06 -6.38
CA ALA A 9 58.85 22.16 -5.54
C ALA A 9 60.27 21.89 -5.02
N GLY A 10 60.57 20.64 -4.68
CA GLY A 10 61.92 20.20 -4.30
C GLY A 10 62.91 20.26 -5.48
N MET A 11 62.50 19.83 -6.67
CA MET A 11 63.31 19.93 -7.90
C MET A 11 63.60 21.38 -8.32
N MET A 12 62.76 22.33 -7.90
CA MET A 12 62.93 23.76 -8.15
C MET A 12 63.66 24.49 -7.01
N GLU A 13 64.23 23.75 -6.04
CA GLU A 13 64.93 24.28 -4.86
C GLU A 13 64.12 25.34 -4.09
N MET A 14 62.79 25.18 -4.04
CA MET A 14 61.91 26.17 -3.44
C MET A 14 62.13 26.28 -1.92
N PRO A 15 62.33 27.49 -1.35
CA PRO A 15 62.50 27.66 0.08
C PRO A 15 61.26 27.17 0.87
N MET A 16 61.50 26.42 1.94
CA MET A 16 60.45 25.74 2.74
C MET A 16 59.31 26.68 3.17
N GLY A 17 59.65 27.91 3.59
CA GLY A 17 58.65 28.91 4.02
C GLY A 17 57.71 29.35 2.90
N ARG A 18 58.23 29.51 1.67
CA ARG A 18 57.40 29.89 0.51
C ARG A 18 56.51 28.74 0.05
N PHE A 19 57.02 27.51 0.10
CA PHE A 19 56.24 26.32 -0.21
C PHE A 19 55.09 26.13 0.79
N LEU A 20 55.36 26.22 2.10
CA LEU A 20 54.34 26.13 3.14
C LEU A 20 53.27 27.21 2.99
N PHE A 21 53.68 28.46 2.74
CA PHE A 21 52.75 29.57 2.54
C PHE A 21 51.82 29.30 1.34
N ALA A 22 52.40 28.93 0.19
CA ALA A 22 51.61 28.61 -1.00
C ALA A 22 50.66 27.43 -0.76
N ASN A 23 51.10 26.39 -0.06
CA ASN A 23 50.31 25.19 0.19
C ASN A 23 49.15 25.45 1.18
N ILE A 24 49.38 26.25 2.23
CA ILE A 24 48.33 26.63 3.19
C ILE A 24 47.26 27.49 2.52
N PHE A 25 47.66 28.52 1.77
CA PHE A 25 46.71 29.38 1.06
C PHE A 25 45.98 28.62 -0.06
N SER A 26 46.67 27.72 -0.75
CA SER A 26 46.04 26.83 -1.72
C SER A 26 45.00 25.93 -1.05
N ALA A 27 45.31 25.32 0.10
CA ALA A 27 44.37 24.51 0.85
C ALA A 27 43.15 25.32 1.33
N LEU A 28 43.37 26.55 1.82
CA LEU A 28 42.30 27.45 2.24
C LEU A 28 41.40 27.92 1.08
N ALA A 29 41.93 28.04 -0.14
CA ALA A 29 41.14 28.39 -1.32
C ALA A 29 40.41 27.18 -1.92
N TRP A 30 41.09 26.02 -1.99
CA TRP A 30 40.53 24.81 -2.60
C TRP A 30 39.54 24.08 -1.68
N ALA A 31 39.72 24.10 -0.37
CA ALA A 31 38.80 23.40 0.54
C ALA A 31 37.35 23.94 0.42
N PRO A 32 37.08 25.25 0.47
CA PRO A 32 35.75 25.78 0.20
C PRO A 32 35.31 25.56 -1.24
N ALA A 33 36.20 25.71 -2.24
CA ALA A 33 35.84 25.53 -3.64
C ALA A 33 35.39 24.09 -3.96
N TYR A 34 35.93 23.08 -3.28
CA TYR A 34 35.49 21.69 -3.40
C TYR A 34 34.30 21.35 -2.51
N LEU A 35 34.25 21.89 -1.30
CA LEU A 35 33.23 21.51 -0.31
C LEU A 35 31.93 22.32 -0.43
N LEU A 36 31.98 23.62 -0.73
CA LEU A 36 30.79 24.49 -0.76
C LEU A 36 29.77 24.07 -1.83
N PRO A 37 30.15 23.70 -3.07
CA PRO A 37 29.17 23.20 -4.04
C PRO A 37 28.51 21.91 -3.57
N GLY A 38 29.28 21.00 -2.95
CA GLY A 38 28.77 19.75 -2.38
C GLY A 38 27.86 19.97 -1.18
N MET A 39 28.21 20.91 -0.29
CA MET A 39 27.38 21.32 0.84
C MET A 39 26.12 22.05 0.40
N ALA A 40 26.19 22.91 -0.62
CA ALA A 40 25.02 23.59 -1.18
C ALA A 40 24.07 22.58 -1.86
N PHE A 41 24.63 21.61 -2.60
CA PHE A 41 23.85 20.52 -3.18
C PHE A 41 23.24 19.64 -2.07
N GLY A 42 24.01 19.31 -1.03
CA GLY A 42 23.56 18.56 0.14
C GLY A 42 22.46 19.27 0.91
N ALA A 43 22.60 20.56 1.20
CA ALA A 43 21.59 21.39 1.86
C ALA A 43 20.33 21.57 1.00
N SER A 44 20.48 21.67 -0.32
CA SER A 44 19.34 21.69 -1.25
C SER A 44 18.62 20.35 -1.31
N LEU A 45 19.36 19.23 -1.19
CA LEU A 45 18.76 17.92 -1.00
C LEU A 45 18.06 17.85 0.35
N GLU A 46 18.68 18.27 1.45
CA GLU A 46 18.12 18.22 2.80
C GLU A 46 16.76 18.94 2.88
N LEU A 47 16.65 20.14 2.28
CA LEU A 47 15.41 20.93 2.21
C LEU A 47 14.36 20.39 1.21
N ALA A 48 14.77 19.64 0.19
CA ALA A 48 13.86 19.02 -0.80
C ALA A 48 13.63 17.51 -0.55
N SER A 49 14.35 16.91 0.42
CA SER A 49 14.54 15.46 0.53
C SER A 49 13.30 14.76 1.03
N GLU A 50 12.49 15.40 1.87
CA GLU A 50 11.41 14.66 2.51
C GLU A 50 10.33 14.24 1.50
N VAL A 51 10.03 15.10 0.52
CA VAL A 51 9.06 14.78 -0.55
C VAL A 51 9.74 14.00 -1.68
N ALA A 52 10.95 14.38 -2.09
CA ALA A 52 11.65 13.73 -3.19
C ALA A 52 12.07 12.29 -2.85
N LEU A 53 12.51 12.02 -1.61
CA LEU A 53 12.90 10.69 -1.16
C LEU A 53 11.68 9.75 -1.07
N ARG A 54 10.56 10.21 -0.52
CA ARG A 54 9.29 9.44 -0.51
C ARG A 54 8.87 9.08 -1.93
N LEU A 55 8.93 10.04 -2.86
CA LEU A 55 8.63 9.80 -4.27
C LEU A 55 9.62 8.82 -4.93
N VAL A 56 10.93 8.92 -4.65
CA VAL A 56 11.95 7.99 -5.16
C VAL A 56 11.72 6.59 -4.62
N ILE A 57 11.44 6.43 -3.32
CA ILE A 57 11.16 5.12 -2.71
C ILE A 57 9.90 4.52 -3.34
N LEU A 58 8.85 5.31 -3.50
CA LEU A 58 7.61 4.89 -4.15
C LEU A 58 7.84 4.48 -5.61
N LEU A 59 8.65 5.24 -6.36
CA LEU A 59 9.02 4.91 -7.73
C LEU A 59 9.84 3.61 -7.80
N VAL A 60 10.82 3.44 -6.90
CA VAL A 60 11.62 2.21 -6.81
C VAL A 60 10.75 1.01 -6.44
N ALA A 61 9.81 1.17 -5.50
CA ALA A 61 8.85 0.13 -5.12
C ALA A 61 7.96 -0.26 -6.32
N LEU A 62 7.43 0.73 -7.05
CA LEU A 62 6.66 0.50 -8.26
C LEU A 62 7.49 -0.24 -9.32
N VAL A 63 8.67 0.27 -9.67
CA VAL A 63 9.54 -0.34 -10.69
C VAL A 63 9.97 -1.75 -10.29
N SER A 64 10.30 -1.96 -9.01
CA SER A 64 10.68 -3.28 -8.48
C SER A 64 9.50 -4.26 -8.51
N SER A 65 8.28 -3.79 -8.20
CA SER A 65 7.06 -4.59 -8.30
C SER A 65 6.76 -4.98 -9.75
N LEU A 66 6.83 -4.02 -10.68
CA LEU A 66 6.66 -4.26 -12.11
C LEU A 66 7.71 -5.24 -12.65
N TRP A 67 8.97 -5.07 -12.25
CA TRP A 67 10.06 -5.99 -12.60
C TRP A 67 9.83 -7.39 -12.05
N PHE A 68 9.53 -7.52 -10.75
CA PHE A 68 9.31 -8.80 -10.10
C PHE A 68 8.12 -9.55 -10.70
N LEU A 69 7.00 -8.86 -10.96
CA LEU A 69 5.80 -9.47 -11.53
C LEU A 69 5.99 -9.82 -13.01
N GLY A 70 6.70 -8.98 -13.77
CA GLY A 70 7.11 -9.29 -15.14
C GLY A 70 8.04 -10.50 -15.21
N TRP A 71 9.03 -10.56 -14.32
CA TRP A 71 9.94 -11.70 -14.16
C TRP A 71 9.19 -12.96 -13.75
N LEU A 72 8.28 -12.86 -12.79
CA LEU A 72 7.48 -13.98 -12.29
C LEU A 72 6.58 -14.54 -13.40
N SER A 73 5.92 -13.67 -14.18
CA SER A 73 5.13 -14.04 -15.35
C SER A 73 5.98 -14.77 -16.40
N HIS A 74 7.16 -14.23 -16.73
CA HIS A 74 8.08 -14.88 -17.66
C HIS A 74 8.57 -16.24 -17.12
N ARG A 75 8.88 -16.32 -15.83
CA ARG A 75 9.35 -17.54 -15.17
C ARG A 75 8.26 -18.61 -15.16
N LEU A 76 7.04 -18.28 -14.74
CA LEU A 76 5.86 -19.14 -14.80
C LEU A 76 5.63 -19.65 -16.22
N PHE A 77 5.67 -18.76 -17.21
CA PHE A 77 5.56 -19.13 -18.61
C PHE A 77 6.65 -20.13 -19.01
N SER A 78 7.92 -19.87 -18.68
CA SER A 78 9.05 -20.74 -19.01
C SER A 78 9.01 -22.11 -18.31
N LEU A 79 8.46 -22.18 -17.09
CA LEU A 79 8.36 -23.42 -16.31
C LEU A 79 7.19 -24.29 -16.79
N ILE A 80 6.05 -23.65 -17.10
CA ILE A 80 4.83 -24.33 -17.54
C ILE A 80 4.93 -24.73 -19.02
N GLN A 81 5.61 -23.93 -19.87
CA GLN A 81 5.75 -24.18 -21.30
C GLN A 81 6.21 -25.62 -21.63
N PRO A 82 7.34 -26.15 -21.11
CA PRO A 82 7.80 -27.50 -21.43
C PRO A 82 6.88 -28.60 -20.87
N HIS A 83 6.24 -28.36 -19.72
CA HIS A 83 5.35 -29.33 -19.08
C HIS A 83 3.91 -29.28 -19.59
N SER A 84 3.49 -28.23 -20.29
CA SER A 84 2.09 -28.04 -20.72
C SER A 84 1.56 -29.21 -21.55
N LYS A 85 2.38 -29.73 -22.48
CA LYS A 85 2.00 -30.88 -23.32
C LYS A 85 1.88 -32.16 -22.49
N GLN A 86 2.78 -32.39 -21.53
CA GLN A 86 2.76 -33.57 -20.66
C GLN A 86 1.63 -33.49 -19.62
N LEU A 87 1.36 -32.31 -19.06
CA LEU A 87 0.30 -32.06 -18.09
C LEU A 87 -1.08 -32.25 -18.73
N VAL A 88 -1.28 -31.73 -19.94
CA VAL A 88 -2.51 -31.94 -20.71
C VAL A 88 -2.69 -33.42 -21.04
N GLN A 89 -1.64 -34.12 -21.49
CA GLN A 89 -1.71 -35.55 -21.75
C GLN A 89 -1.96 -36.38 -20.48
N TRP A 90 -1.38 -35.98 -19.34
CA TRP A 90 -1.58 -36.64 -18.05
C TRP A 90 -3.02 -36.44 -17.54
N LEU A 91 -3.56 -35.22 -17.63
CA LEU A 91 -4.95 -34.91 -17.27
C LEU A 91 -5.95 -35.67 -18.13
N LEU A 92 -5.70 -35.78 -19.44
CA LEU A 92 -6.55 -36.57 -20.34
C LEU A 92 -6.52 -38.06 -19.98
N ARG A 93 -5.34 -38.64 -19.75
CA ARG A 93 -5.20 -40.05 -19.32
C ARG A 93 -5.81 -40.30 -17.94
N PHE A 94 -5.77 -39.32 -17.04
CA PHE A 94 -6.41 -39.40 -15.74
C PHE A 94 -7.95 -39.35 -15.87
N GLY A 95 -8.45 -38.47 -16.74
CA GLY A 95 -9.88 -38.38 -17.07
C GLY A 95 -10.43 -39.63 -17.75
N GLU A 96 -9.67 -40.26 -18.64
CA GLU A 96 -10.00 -41.55 -19.27
C GLU A 96 -10.12 -42.71 -18.27
N ARG A 97 -9.41 -42.65 -17.14
CA ARG A 97 -9.41 -43.70 -16.11
C ARG A 97 -10.57 -43.58 -15.11
N HIS A 98 -11.25 -42.43 -15.05
CA HIS A 98 -12.35 -42.20 -14.10
C HIS A 98 -13.72 -42.21 -14.79
N PRO A 99 -14.68 -43.08 -14.37
CA PRO A 99 -15.96 -43.28 -15.06
C PRO A 99 -16.82 -42.02 -15.24
N ARG A 100 -16.72 -41.04 -14.33
CA ARG A 100 -17.46 -39.77 -14.41
C ARG A 100 -16.75 -38.68 -15.21
N LEU A 101 -15.43 -38.80 -15.40
CA LEU A 101 -14.59 -37.84 -16.11
C LEU A 101 -14.29 -38.27 -17.55
N GLN A 102 -14.55 -39.54 -17.89
CA GLN A 102 -14.36 -40.11 -19.22
C GLN A 102 -15.12 -39.34 -20.30
N HIS A 103 -16.37 -38.94 -20.04
CA HIS A 103 -17.15 -38.13 -21.00
C HIS A 103 -16.55 -36.74 -21.23
N ILE A 104 -15.95 -36.14 -20.20
CA ILE A 104 -15.28 -34.84 -20.29
C ILE A 104 -13.94 -34.97 -21.03
N ALA A 105 -13.19 -36.06 -20.78
CA ALA A 105 -11.91 -36.34 -21.43
C ALA A 105 -12.06 -36.67 -22.93
N LEU A 106 -13.08 -37.46 -23.31
CA LEU A 106 -13.38 -37.76 -24.71
C LEU A 106 -13.88 -36.52 -25.48
N ALA A 107 -14.68 -35.66 -24.83
CA ALA A 107 -15.09 -34.37 -25.35
C ALA A 107 -13.91 -33.40 -25.60
N LEU A 108 -12.86 -33.46 -24.77
CA LEU A 108 -11.61 -32.70 -24.94
C LEU A 108 -10.72 -33.23 -26.08
N GLY A 109 -10.77 -34.54 -26.34
CA GLY A 109 -9.89 -35.22 -27.29
C GLY A 109 -10.39 -35.26 -28.73
N ASP A 110 -11.68 -35.03 -28.98
CA ASP A 110 -12.27 -35.17 -30.33
C ASP A 110 -12.08 -33.90 -31.18
N PRO A 111 -11.27 -33.93 -32.27
CA PRO A 111 -11.04 -32.79 -33.14
C PRO A 111 -12.31 -32.33 -33.89
N LYS A 112 -13.35 -33.16 -33.94
CA LYS A 112 -14.61 -32.88 -34.68
C LYS A 112 -15.65 -32.12 -33.85
N HIS A 113 -15.49 -31.98 -32.53
CA HIS A 113 -16.41 -31.27 -31.65
C HIS A 113 -15.68 -30.17 -30.81
N PRO A 114 -15.28 -29.04 -31.43
CA PRO A 114 -14.50 -27.97 -30.78
C PRO A 114 -15.23 -27.29 -29.60
N GLU A 115 -16.55 -27.40 -29.53
CA GLU A 115 -17.38 -26.86 -28.45
C GLU A 115 -17.16 -27.60 -27.13
N ALA A 116 -17.04 -28.93 -27.18
CA ALA A 116 -16.93 -29.77 -25.99
C ALA A 116 -15.53 -29.64 -25.34
N ALA A 117 -14.49 -29.51 -26.16
CA ALA A 117 -13.13 -29.19 -25.69
C ALA A 117 -13.03 -27.78 -25.09
N GLY A 118 -13.71 -26.79 -25.69
CA GLY A 118 -13.78 -25.43 -25.16
C GLY A 118 -14.47 -25.36 -23.80
N LEU A 119 -15.62 -26.01 -23.68
CA LEU A 119 -16.41 -26.06 -22.43
C LEU A 119 -15.69 -26.82 -21.31
N ALA A 120 -15.01 -27.91 -21.62
CA ALA A 120 -14.27 -28.68 -20.63
C ALA A 120 -13.00 -27.97 -20.14
N MET A 121 -12.33 -27.20 -21.00
CA MET A 121 -11.20 -26.37 -20.61
C MET A 121 -11.65 -25.15 -19.78
N LEU A 122 -12.80 -24.55 -20.14
CA LEU A 122 -13.54 -23.57 -19.34
C LEU A 122 -13.87 -24.09 -17.95
N ALA A 123 -14.43 -25.31 -17.87
CA ALA A 123 -14.76 -25.96 -16.62
C ALA A 123 -13.50 -26.25 -15.79
N GLY A 124 -12.41 -26.75 -16.40
CA GLY A 124 -11.14 -27.00 -15.72
C GLY A 124 -10.51 -25.72 -15.15
N LEU A 125 -10.55 -24.62 -15.91
CA LEU A 125 -10.10 -23.32 -15.45
C LEU A 125 -10.96 -22.80 -14.30
N LEU A 126 -12.30 -22.89 -14.42
CA LEU A 126 -13.23 -22.51 -13.36
C LEU A 126 -12.98 -23.31 -12.08
N VAL A 127 -12.72 -24.61 -12.19
CA VAL A 127 -12.38 -25.45 -11.02
C VAL A 127 -11.06 -25.00 -10.40
N LEU A 128 -10.02 -24.83 -11.22
CA LEU A 128 -8.69 -24.45 -10.73
C LEU A 128 -8.70 -23.08 -10.06
N SER A 129 -9.49 -22.15 -10.60
CA SER A 129 -9.63 -20.83 -10.04
C SER A 129 -10.56 -20.77 -8.84
N SER A 130 -11.63 -21.56 -8.80
CA SER A 130 -12.45 -21.76 -7.60
C SER A 130 -11.61 -22.35 -6.48
N ILE A 131 -10.71 -23.29 -6.77
CA ILE A 131 -9.76 -23.83 -5.79
C ILE A 131 -8.83 -22.72 -5.28
N ILE A 132 -8.28 -21.86 -6.14
CA ILE A 132 -7.44 -20.73 -5.72
C ILE A 132 -8.22 -19.75 -4.83
N LEU A 133 -9.46 -19.40 -5.22
CA LEU A 133 -10.32 -18.52 -4.42
C LEU A 133 -10.69 -19.16 -3.08
N ILE A 134 -10.97 -20.46 -3.06
CA ILE A 134 -11.24 -21.23 -1.84
C ILE A 134 -10.01 -21.25 -0.94
N ILE A 135 -8.80 -21.47 -1.49
CA ILE A 135 -7.55 -21.40 -0.72
C ILE A 135 -7.37 -20.00 -0.12
N ILE A 136 -7.61 -18.94 -0.89
CA ILE A 136 -7.54 -17.55 -0.39
C ILE A 136 -8.55 -17.34 0.74
N ALA A 137 -9.78 -17.84 0.58
CA ALA A 137 -10.83 -17.74 1.59
C ALA A 137 -10.58 -18.60 2.85
N LEU A 138 -9.81 -19.69 2.72
CA LEU A 138 -9.43 -20.60 3.80
C LEU A 138 -8.15 -20.16 4.53
N LEU A 139 -7.38 -19.21 3.97
CA LEU A 139 -6.25 -18.63 4.69
C LEU A 139 -6.77 -18.00 5.99
N PRO A 140 -6.06 -18.19 7.12
CA PRO A 140 -6.45 -17.54 8.35
C PRO A 140 -6.59 -16.03 8.10
N GLN A 141 -7.70 -15.44 8.52
CA GLN A 141 -7.95 -14.03 8.20
C GLN A 141 -6.94 -13.10 8.90
N THR A 142 -6.38 -13.54 10.02
CA THR A 142 -5.41 -12.79 10.83
C THR A 142 -4.12 -12.41 10.08
N PRO A 143 -3.36 -13.32 9.43
CA PRO A 143 -2.16 -12.95 8.66
C PRO A 143 -2.45 -12.05 7.46
N LEU A 144 -3.58 -12.23 6.75
CA LEU A 144 -3.93 -11.31 5.65
C LEU A 144 -4.27 -9.92 6.18
N LEU A 145 -5.00 -9.82 7.30
CA LEU A 145 -5.31 -8.55 7.95
C LEU A 145 -4.04 -7.85 8.44
N ILE A 146 -3.09 -8.60 9.03
CA ILE A 146 -1.79 -8.08 9.45
C ILE A 146 -1.01 -7.55 8.23
N ALA A 147 -0.97 -8.32 7.13
CA ALA A 147 -0.26 -7.93 5.92
C ALA A 147 -0.88 -6.70 5.26
N ASP A 148 -2.21 -6.63 5.20
CA ASP A 148 -2.98 -5.50 4.69
C ASP A 148 -2.68 -4.22 5.49
N SER A 149 -2.80 -4.31 6.81
CA SER A 149 -2.57 -3.16 7.70
C SER A 149 -1.12 -2.68 7.67
N ALA A 150 -0.15 -3.61 7.66
CA ALA A 150 1.27 -3.27 7.54
C ALA A 150 1.60 -2.62 6.18
N LEU A 151 0.99 -3.10 5.10
CA LEU A 151 1.12 -2.53 3.77
C LEU A 151 0.59 -1.08 3.75
N HIS A 152 -0.62 -0.85 4.23
CA HIS A 152 -1.23 0.48 4.19
C HIS A 152 -0.56 1.48 5.14
N LEU A 153 -0.08 1.05 6.31
CA LEU A 153 0.77 1.92 7.14
C LEU A 153 2.03 2.36 6.40
N GLY A 154 2.71 1.43 5.73
CA GLY A 154 3.91 1.74 4.94
C GLY A 154 3.62 2.65 3.74
N LEU A 155 2.51 2.44 3.04
CA LEU A 155 2.11 3.27 1.89
C LEU A 155 1.67 4.66 2.32
N ASN A 156 0.97 4.80 3.44
CA ASN A 156 0.55 6.09 4.00
C ASN A 156 1.76 6.97 4.40
N GLU A 157 2.84 6.38 4.92
CA GLU A 157 4.08 7.11 5.22
C GLU A 157 4.75 7.64 3.93
N LEU A 158 4.63 6.91 2.82
CA LEU A 158 5.16 7.30 1.52
C LEU A 158 4.26 8.29 0.78
N ALA A 159 3.04 8.51 1.27
CA ALA A 159 2.05 9.33 0.58
C ALA A 159 2.51 10.79 0.46
N ASN A 160 2.38 11.33 -0.75
CA ASN A 160 2.70 12.72 -1.04
C ASN A 160 1.90 13.20 -2.27
N PRO A 161 1.68 14.51 -2.45
CA PRO A 161 0.80 15.02 -3.50
C PRO A 161 1.18 14.60 -4.92
N ALA A 162 2.48 14.47 -5.22
CA ALA A 162 2.95 14.02 -6.53
C ALA A 162 2.72 12.51 -6.72
N GLY A 163 2.96 11.71 -5.68
CA GLY A 163 2.64 10.29 -5.63
C GLY A 163 1.14 10.05 -5.83
N ASP A 164 0.30 10.83 -5.16
CA ASP A 164 -1.16 10.77 -5.27
C ASP A 164 -1.61 11.04 -6.72
N GLN A 165 -1.06 12.06 -7.36
CA GLN A 165 -1.38 12.37 -8.75
C GLN A 165 -0.99 11.24 -9.71
N ILE A 166 0.20 10.66 -9.53
CA ILE A 166 0.65 9.52 -10.35
C ILE A 166 -0.30 8.33 -10.14
N MET A 167 -0.63 8.01 -8.89
CA MET A 167 -1.47 6.86 -8.56
C MET A 167 -2.92 7.04 -9.01
N LEU A 168 -3.47 8.26 -8.91
CA LEU A 168 -4.76 8.60 -9.51
C LEU A 168 -4.72 8.44 -11.04
N GLY A 169 -3.63 8.83 -11.70
CA GLY A 169 -3.46 8.66 -13.14
C GLY A 169 -3.41 7.18 -13.54
N LEU A 170 -2.66 6.36 -12.80
CA LEU A 170 -2.59 4.91 -13.00
C LEU A 170 -3.94 4.23 -12.71
N SER A 171 -4.66 4.67 -11.68
CA SER A 171 -6.02 4.21 -11.36
C SER A 171 -7.01 4.53 -12.50
N ALA A 172 -6.92 5.74 -13.07
CA ALA A 172 -7.79 6.21 -14.14
C ALA A 172 -7.73 5.35 -15.41
N LEU A 173 -6.64 4.59 -15.64
CA LEU A 173 -6.51 3.63 -16.74
C LEU A 173 -7.68 2.63 -16.78
N ALA A 174 -8.27 2.31 -15.62
CA ALA A 174 -9.41 1.41 -15.46
C ALA A 174 -10.66 2.09 -14.89
N GLY A 175 -10.72 3.43 -14.97
CA GLY A 175 -11.86 4.22 -14.53
C GLY A 175 -13.16 3.90 -15.29
N SER A 176 -14.30 4.25 -14.69
CA SER A 176 -15.63 3.97 -15.25
C SER A 176 -15.83 4.57 -16.64
N SER A 177 -15.42 5.82 -16.84
CA SER A 177 -15.49 6.53 -18.12
C SER A 177 -14.51 5.95 -19.14
N THR A 178 -13.27 5.68 -18.73
CA THR A 178 -12.21 5.09 -19.58
C THR A 178 -12.63 3.73 -20.12
N THR A 179 -13.10 2.84 -19.25
CA THR A 179 -13.50 1.48 -19.62
C THR A 179 -14.78 1.47 -20.43
N LEU A 180 -15.72 2.39 -20.17
CA LEU A 180 -16.89 2.58 -21.05
C LEU A 180 -16.48 3.05 -22.45
N ALA A 181 -15.56 4.01 -22.55
CA ALA A 181 -15.04 4.46 -23.83
C ALA A 181 -14.31 3.32 -24.57
N MET A 182 -13.49 2.53 -23.87
CA MET A 182 -12.87 1.34 -24.45
C MET A 182 -13.91 0.34 -24.96
N LEU A 183 -14.97 0.08 -24.17
CA LEU A 183 -16.05 -0.82 -24.54
C LEU A 183 -16.71 -0.36 -25.86
N ILE A 184 -17.09 0.91 -25.95
CA ILE A 184 -17.78 1.50 -27.11
C ILE A 184 -16.86 1.54 -28.32
N VAL A 185 -15.66 2.12 -28.19
CA VAL A 185 -14.77 2.38 -29.34
C VAL A 185 -14.22 1.07 -29.90
N VAL A 186 -13.80 0.11 -29.06
CA VAL A 186 -13.33 -1.20 -29.56
C VAL A 186 -14.48 -1.96 -30.22
N SER A 187 -15.70 -1.91 -29.67
CA SER A 187 -16.88 -2.50 -30.33
C SER A 187 -17.15 -1.87 -31.69
N LEU A 188 -17.07 -0.55 -31.78
CA LEU A 188 -17.26 0.19 -33.03
C LEU A 188 -16.19 -0.18 -34.07
N VAL A 189 -14.91 -0.24 -33.67
CA VAL A 189 -13.81 -0.66 -34.55
C VAL A 189 -14.04 -2.07 -35.08
N LEU A 190 -14.44 -3.01 -34.22
CA LEU A 190 -14.74 -4.40 -34.62
C LEU A 190 -15.96 -4.48 -35.55
N TRP A 191 -17.00 -3.69 -35.27
CA TRP A 191 -18.20 -3.61 -36.10
C TRP A 191 -17.92 -3.07 -37.50
N LEU A 192 -17.24 -1.92 -37.59
CA LEU A 192 -16.82 -1.29 -38.86
C LEU A 192 -15.85 -2.19 -39.64
N SER A 193 -15.08 -3.02 -38.93
CA SER A 193 -14.19 -4.02 -39.51
C SER A 193 -14.90 -5.29 -40.01
N GLY A 194 -16.22 -5.40 -39.85
CA GLY A 194 -17.00 -6.58 -40.23
C GLY A 194 -16.82 -7.80 -39.29
N LEU A 195 -16.10 -7.64 -38.17
CA LEU A 195 -15.74 -8.71 -37.23
C LEU A 195 -16.82 -8.90 -36.16
N LYS A 196 -18.06 -9.17 -36.60
CA LYS A 196 -19.23 -9.28 -35.71
C LYS A 196 -19.02 -10.29 -34.59
N LEU A 197 -18.41 -11.45 -34.84
CA LEU A 197 -18.20 -12.46 -33.79
C LEU A 197 -17.24 -11.95 -32.70
N SER A 198 -16.16 -11.27 -33.09
CA SER A 198 -15.20 -10.67 -32.14
C SER A 198 -15.85 -9.56 -31.33
N MET A 199 -16.71 -8.74 -31.95
CA MET A 199 -17.49 -7.71 -31.27
C MET A 199 -18.41 -8.30 -30.20
N HIS A 200 -19.16 -9.37 -30.51
CA HIS A 200 -20.05 -9.99 -29.52
C HIS A 200 -19.28 -10.58 -28.33
N HIS A 201 -18.13 -11.22 -28.57
CA HIS A 201 -17.29 -11.71 -27.46
C HIS A 201 -16.72 -10.56 -26.63
N TRP A 202 -16.25 -9.48 -27.27
CA TRP A 202 -15.80 -8.29 -26.56
C TRP A 202 -16.91 -7.69 -25.68
N LEU A 203 -18.12 -7.52 -26.23
CA LEU A 203 -19.29 -7.02 -25.50
C LEU A 203 -19.71 -7.97 -24.36
N ALA A 204 -19.77 -9.27 -24.63
CA ALA A 204 -20.12 -10.27 -23.61
C ALA A 204 -19.08 -10.30 -22.47
N GLY A 205 -17.81 -10.07 -22.76
CA GLY A 205 -16.75 -10.05 -21.76
C GLY A 205 -16.66 -8.78 -20.97
N ALA A 206 -16.30 -7.71 -21.68
CA ALA A 206 -16.03 -6.40 -21.11
C ALA A 206 -17.33 -5.72 -20.66
N GLY A 207 -18.43 -5.88 -21.41
CA GLY A 207 -19.73 -5.32 -21.05
C GLY A 207 -20.34 -5.96 -19.80
N SER A 208 -20.25 -7.29 -19.65
CA SER A 208 -20.74 -7.97 -18.44
C SER A 208 -20.00 -7.51 -17.18
N ILE A 209 -18.68 -7.31 -17.27
CA ILE A 209 -17.89 -6.80 -16.13
C ILE A 209 -18.16 -5.33 -15.87
N TRP A 210 -18.38 -4.53 -16.91
CA TRP A 210 -18.79 -3.14 -16.75
C TRP A 210 -20.15 -3.03 -16.03
N LEU A 211 -21.13 -3.87 -16.40
CA LEU A 211 -22.42 -3.96 -15.71
C LEU A 211 -22.30 -4.49 -14.28
N LEU A 212 -21.53 -5.56 -14.08
CA LEU A 212 -21.26 -6.11 -12.74
C LEU A 212 -20.64 -5.03 -11.84
N SER A 213 -19.73 -4.22 -12.38
CA SER A 213 -19.09 -3.13 -11.62
C SER A 213 -20.10 -2.12 -11.08
N ILE A 214 -21.18 -1.80 -11.81
CA ILE A 214 -22.24 -0.91 -11.33
C ILE A 214 -22.96 -1.54 -10.12
N VAL A 215 -23.24 -2.84 -10.20
CA VAL A 215 -23.87 -3.58 -9.10
C VAL A 215 -22.95 -3.59 -7.88
N LEU A 216 -21.66 -3.91 -8.06
CA LEU A 216 -20.68 -3.90 -6.98
C LEU A 216 -20.52 -2.52 -6.35
N GLU A 217 -20.48 -1.46 -7.15
CA GLU A 217 -20.40 -0.08 -6.67
C GLU A 217 -21.65 0.31 -5.86
N SER A 218 -22.83 -0.11 -6.30
CA SER A 218 -24.09 0.10 -5.58
C SER A 218 -24.12 -0.63 -4.24
N VAL A 219 -23.65 -1.89 -4.20
CA VAL A 219 -23.56 -2.69 -2.96
C VAL A 219 -22.56 -2.06 -1.98
N LEU A 220 -21.38 -1.64 -2.46
CA LEU A 220 -20.37 -0.98 -1.63
C LEU A 220 -20.87 0.34 -1.05
N ARG A 221 -21.63 1.13 -1.83
CA ARG A 221 -22.24 2.37 -1.34
C ARG A 221 -23.28 2.13 -0.24
N GLN A 222 -24.03 1.03 -0.32
CA GLN A 222 -25.03 0.65 0.68
C GLN A 222 -24.43 -0.04 1.91
N SER A 223 -23.30 -0.71 1.74
CA SER A 223 -22.65 -1.49 2.79
C SER A 223 -21.12 -1.35 2.71
N PRO A 224 -20.57 -0.21 3.14
CA PRO A 224 -19.12 0.03 3.16
C PRO A 224 -18.27 -1.06 3.82
N PRO A 225 -18.71 -1.74 4.91
CA PRO A 225 -17.92 -2.81 5.53
C PRO A 225 -17.60 -4.00 4.60
N LEU A 226 -18.30 -4.16 3.48
CA LEU A 226 -18.05 -5.23 2.51
C LEU A 226 -16.84 -4.97 1.60
N ILE A 227 -16.16 -3.83 1.74
CA ILE A 227 -15.02 -3.44 0.90
C ILE A 227 -13.87 -4.45 0.89
N THR A 228 -13.67 -5.21 1.97
CA THR A 228 -12.63 -6.25 2.06
C THR A 228 -13.06 -7.58 1.43
N ALA A 229 -14.37 -7.83 1.34
CA ALA A 229 -14.95 -9.08 0.84
C ALA A 229 -15.24 -9.02 -0.67
N ILE A 230 -15.59 -7.84 -1.18
CA ILE A 230 -15.94 -7.63 -2.58
C ILE A 230 -14.67 -7.36 -3.41
N PRO A 231 -14.60 -7.82 -4.67
CA PRO A 231 -13.50 -7.48 -5.58
C PRO A 231 -13.34 -5.97 -5.77
N ASP A 232 -12.10 -5.48 -5.75
CA ASP A 232 -11.78 -4.12 -6.19
C ASP A 232 -12.23 -3.90 -7.65
N ILE A 233 -13.06 -2.89 -7.86
CA ILE A 233 -13.73 -2.64 -9.14
C ILE A 233 -12.73 -2.21 -10.23
N TYR A 234 -11.73 -1.42 -9.89
CA TYR A 234 -10.76 -0.90 -10.85
C TYR A 234 -9.81 -2.03 -11.30
N VAL A 235 -9.32 -2.84 -10.37
CA VAL A 235 -8.50 -4.02 -10.68
C VAL A 235 -9.30 -5.05 -11.48
N LEU A 236 -10.57 -5.25 -11.16
CA LEU A 236 -11.44 -6.18 -11.89
C LEU A 236 -11.65 -5.72 -13.35
N ARG A 237 -11.89 -4.43 -13.56
CA ARG A 237 -11.99 -3.88 -14.92
C ARG A 237 -10.65 -3.94 -15.66
N ALA A 238 -9.55 -3.52 -15.03
CA ALA A 238 -8.22 -3.57 -15.63
C ALA A 238 -7.86 -4.99 -16.09
N SER A 239 -8.03 -5.96 -15.19
CA SER A 239 -7.71 -7.37 -15.45
C SER A 239 -8.52 -7.93 -16.62
N VAL A 240 -9.79 -7.56 -16.77
CA VAL A 240 -10.63 -8.06 -17.87
C VAL A 240 -10.39 -7.30 -19.18
N PHE A 241 -10.43 -5.96 -19.17
CA PHE A 241 -10.29 -5.15 -20.38
C PHE A 241 -8.91 -5.33 -21.03
N PHE A 242 -7.83 -5.27 -20.25
CA PHE A 242 -6.48 -5.42 -20.80
C PHE A 242 -6.18 -6.87 -21.21
N SER A 243 -6.66 -7.87 -20.46
CA SER A 243 -6.45 -9.28 -20.85
C SER A 243 -7.25 -9.67 -22.09
N LEU A 244 -8.53 -9.27 -22.19
CA LEU A 244 -9.33 -9.51 -23.39
C LEU A 244 -8.80 -8.73 -24.60
N GLY A 245 -8.38 -7.49 -24.39
CA GLY A 245 -7.70 -6.69 -25.40
C GLY A 245 -6.44 -7.41 -25.90
N ALA A 246 -5.61 -7.93 -24.99
CA ALA A 246 -4.42 -8.70 -25.33
C ALA A 246 -4.76 -9.96 -26.13
N VAL A 247 -5.83 -10.69 -25.79
CA VAL A 247 -6.28 -11.87 -26.55
C VAL A 247 -6.65 -11.50 -27.99
N LEU A 248 -7.39 -10.40 -28.19
CA LEU A 248 -7.75 -9.91 -29.53
C LEU A 248 -6.50 -9.50 -30.32
N ILE A 249 -5.62 -8.69 -29.72
CA ILE A 249 -4.42 -8.15 -30.37
C ILE A 249 -3.41 -9.27 -30.69
N ALA A 250 -3.29 -10.29 -29.84
CA ALA A 250 -2.37 -11.41 -30.04
C ALA A 250 -2.82 -12.41 -31.11
N THR A 251 -4.08 -12.34 -31.56
CA THR A 251 -4.66 -13.27 -32.54
C THR A 251 -3.88 -13.29 -33.87
N PRO A 252 -3.61 -12.16 -34.54
CA PRO A 252 -2.80 -12.12 -35.76
C PRO A 252 -1.29 -12.31 -35.55
N ILE A 253 -0.79 -12.26 -34.32
CA ILE A 253 0.66 -12.26 -34.06
C ILE A 253 1.20 -13.69 -34.01
N ALA A 254 2.40 -13.89 -34.58
CA ALA A 254 3.15 -15.14 -34.50
C ALA A 254 3.32 -15.59 -33.04
N TYR A 255 3.18 -16.90 -32.78
CA TYR A 255 3.16 -17.45 -31.42
C TYR A 255 4.35 -16.99 -30.55
N GLU A 256 5.54 -16.93 -31.14
CA GLU A 256 6.79 -16.50 -30.49
C GLU A 256 6.79 -15.05 -29.99
N LYS A 257 5.96 -14.18 -30.58
CA LYS A 257 5.88 -12.76 -30.20
C LYS A 257 4.65 -12.44 -29.35
N ARG A 258 3.77 -13.41 -29.07
CA ARG A 258 2.54 -13.16 -28.30
C ARG A 258 2.83 -12.80 -26.84
N TRP A 259 3.94 -13.27 -26.30
CA TRP A 259 4.31 -12.98 -24.90
C TRP A 259 4.47 -11.48 -24.65
N THR A 260 4.94 -10.69 -25.63
CA THR A 260 5.14 -9.24 -25.43
C THR A 260 3.81 -8.51 -25.20
N ILE A 261 2.75 -8.89 -25.92
CA ILE A 261 1.40 -8.32 -25.74
C ILE A 261 0.85 -8.70 -24.37
N TYR A 262 0.98 -9.96 -23.98
CA TYR A 262 0.52 -10.42 -22.67
C TYR A 262 1.29 -9.75 -21.54
N SER A 263 2.61 -9.61 -21.65
CA SER A 263 3.43 -8.88 -20.68
C SER A 263 3.05 -7.40 -20.60
N ALA A 264 2.77 -6.73 -21.71
CA ALA A 264 2.30 -5.35 -21.69
C ALA A 264 0.94 -5.20 -21.01
N ALA A 265 0.00 -6.11 -21.25
CA ALA A 265 -1.28 -6.12 -20.56
C ALA A 265 -1.14 -6.41 -19.06
N THR A 266 -0.31 -7.38 -18.68
CA THR A 266 0.01 -7.66 -17.28
C THR A 266 0.62 -6.43 -16.60
N LEU A 267 1.53 -5.72 -17.27
CA LEU A 267 2.14 -4.50 -16.74
C LEU A 267 1.08 -3.43 -16.42
N LEU A 268 0.13 -3.19 -17.33
CA LEU A 268 -0.97 -2.25 -17.10
C LEU A 268 -1.87 -2.68 -15.93
N ILE A 269 -2.17 -3.97 -15.80
CA ILE A 269 -2.97 -4.51 -14.69
C ILE A 269 -2.23 -4.29 -13.36
N VAL A 270 -0.93 -4.59 -13.32
CA VAL A 270 -0.11 -4.41 -12.12
C VAL A 270 0.01 -2.93 -11.73
N MET A 271 0.13 -2.02 -12.70
CA MET A 271 0.12 -0.58 -12.44
C MET A 271 -1.18 -0.15 -11.76
N VAL A 272 -2.34 -0.62 -12.25
CA VAL A 272 -3.64 -0.34 -11.62
C VAL A 272 -3.72 -0.97 -10.23
N MET A 273 -3.27 -2.22 -10.07
CA MET A 273 -3.27 -2.89 -8.75
C MET A 273 -2.44 -2.13 -7.71
N PHE A 274 -1.22 -1.72 -8.07
CA PHE A 274 -0.36 -0.94 -7.18
C PHE A 274 -1.01 0.40 -6.82
N ALA A 275 -1.61 1.07 -7.81
CA ALA A 275 -2.35 2.30 -7.58
C ALA A 275 -3.52 2.13 -6.61
N GLN A 276 -4.31 1.05 -6.72
CA GLN A 276 -5.41 0.81 -5.78
C GLN A 276 -4.91 0.53 -4.36
N LEU A 277 -3.87 -0.28 -4.20
CA LEU A 277 -3.26 -0.53 -2.88
C LEU A 277 -2.74 0.78 -2.26
N TYR A 278 -2.12 1.64 -3.06
CA TYR A 278 -1.67 2.96 -2.59
C TYR A 278 -2.85 3.87 -2.21
N LEU A 279 -3.93 3.88 -3.00
CA LEU A 279 -5.12 4.69 -2.76
C LEU A 279 -6.03 4.15 -1.64
N GLY A 280 -5.64 3.06 -0.97
CA GLY A 280 -6.32 2.54 0.21
C GLY A 280 -7.26 1.36 -0.04
N SER A 281 -7.27 0.75 -1.23
CA SER A 281 -8.04 -0.47 -1.47
C SER A 281 -7.46 -1.65 -0.68
N PRO A 282 -8.27 -2.44 0.03
CA PRO A 282 -7.80 -3.60 0.77
C PRO A 282 -7.11 -4.63 -0.13
N LEU A 283 -6.04 -5.23 0.36
CA LEU A 283 -5.28 -6.29 -0.28
C LEU A 283 -6.17 -7.47 -0.70
N THR A 284 -7.11 -7.87 0.17
CA THR A 284 -8.06 -8.97 -0.13
C THR A 284 -8.96 -8.62 -1.32
N ALA A 285 -9.45 -7.39 -1.40
CA ALA A 285 -10.29 -6.91 -2.51
C ALA A 285 -9.52 -6.96 -3.84
N VAL A 286 -8.25 -6.53 -3.83
CA VAL A 286 -7.35 -6.59 -4.99
C VAL A 286 -7.09 -8.04 -5.42
N LEU A 287 -6.88 -8.96 -4.47
CA LEU A 287 -6.69 -10.39 -4.76
C LEU A 287 -7.95 -11.04 -5.32
N HIS A 288 -9.13 -10.74 -4.77
CA HIS A 288 -10.41 -11.21 -5.30
C HIS A 288 -10.65 -10.71 -6.73
N ALA A 289 -10.33 -9.45 -7.00
CA ALA A 289 -10.44 -8.84 -8.33
C ALA A 289 -9.50 -9.47 -9.34
N LEU A 290 -8.24 -9.70 -8.97
CA LEU A 290 -7.28 -10.39 -9.84
C LEU A 290 -7.74 -11.82 -10.13
N GLY A 291 -8.17 -12.56 -9.10
CA GLY A 291 -8.73 -13.90 -9.24
C GLY A 291 -9.91 -13.92 -10.20
N GLY A 292 -10.95 -13.13 -9.91
CA GLY A 292 -12.15 -13.02 -10.75
C GLY A 292 -11.84 -12.61 -12.20
N GLY A 293 -10.93 -11.66 -12.39
CA GLY A 293 -10.51 -11.20 -13.70
C GLY A 293 -9.78 -12.25 -14.53
N VAL A 294 -8.86 -13.01 -13.92
CA VAL A 294 -8.15 -14.12 -14.59
C VAL A 294 -9.13 -15.21 -15.01
N ILE A 295 -10.10 -15.55 -14.15
CA ILE A 295 -11.16 -16.52 -14.44
C ILE A 295 -11.94 -16.08 -15.66
N TRP A 296 -12.49 -14.87 -15.59
CA TRP A 296 -13.40 -14.36 -16.60
C TRP A 296 -12.70 -14.17 -17.95
N SER A 297 -11.51 -13.58 -17.93
CA SER A 297 -10.73 -13.32 -19.16
C SER A 297 -10.25 -14.61 -19.82
N THR A 298 -9.84 -15.62 -19.05
CA THR A 298 -9.39 -16.89 -19.63
C THR A 298 -10.59 -17.68 -20.14
N ALA A 299 -11.70 -17.71 -19.40
CA ALA A 299 -12.96 -18.31 -19.81
C ALA A 299 -13.41 -17.80 -21.18
N LEU A 300 -13.51 -16.48 -21.32
CA LEU A 300 -13.99 -15.86 -22.54
C LEU A 300 -12.95 -15.85 -23.65
N GLY A 301 -11.66 -15.72 -23.31
CA GLY A 301 -10.56 -15.82 -24.27
C GLY A 301 -10.49 -17.20 -24.92
N MET A 302 -10.82 -18.26 -24.17
CA MET A 302 -10.98 -19.61 -24.71
C MET A 302 -12.21 -19.70 -25.61
N ALA A 303 -13.38 -19.23 -25.16
CA ALA A 303 -14.60 -19.23 -25.97
C ALA A 303 -14.41 -18.51 -27.31
N TYR A 304 -13.70 -17.38 -27.30
CA TYR A 304 -13.33 -16.64 -28.50
C TYR A 304 -12.41 -17.46 -29.43
N ARG A 305 -11.39 -18.13 -28.87
CA ARG A 305 -10.44 -18.92 -29.68
C ARG A 305 -11.05 -20.19 -30.25
N THR A 306 -12.03 -20.79 -29.59
CA THR A 306 -12.72 -21.99 -30.07
C THR A 306 -13.70 -21.67 -31.20
N HIS A 307 -14.44 -20.57 -31.09
CA HIS A 307 -15.44 -20.16 -32.10
C HIS A 307 -14.88 -19.25 -33.20
N GLY A 308 -13.74 -18.59 -32.97
CA GLY A 308 -13.13 -17.60 -33.86
C GLY A 308 -12.32 -18.14 -35.04
N ARG A 309 -12.27 -19.47 -35.25
CA ARG A 309 -11.43 -20.11 -36.29
C ARG A 309 -11.70 -19.62 -37.72
N GLN A 310 -12.88 -19.03 -37.99
CA GLN A 310 -13.28 -18.59 -39.34
C GLN A 310 -13.05 -17.09 -39.60
N GLN A 311 -12.92 -16.24 -38.57
CA GLN A 311 -12.67 -14.79 -38.74
C GLN A 311 -11.25 -14.42 -38.33
N LYS A 312 -10.36 -14.22 -39.30
CA LYS A 312 -8.98 -13.81 -39.03
C LYS A 312 -8.91 -12.29 -38.86
N LEU A 313 -8.71 -11.86 -37.62
CA LEU A 313 -8.42 -10.47 -37.29
C LEU A 313 -7.09 -10.07 -37.93
N ALA A 314 -7.06 -9.01 -38.74
CA ALA A 314 -5.86 -8.58 -39.46
C ALA A 314 -4.89 -7.83 -38.52
N GLY A 315 -3.58 -7.86 -38.82
CA GLY A 315 -2.57 -7.14 -38.03
C GLY A 315 -2.85 -5.65 -37.87
N ARG A 316 -3.39 -5.00 -38.92
CA ARG A 316 -3.83 -3.59 -38.87
C ARG A 316 -4.94 -3.35 -37.84
N GLN A 317 -5.92 -4.25 -37.76
CA GLN A 317 -7.04 -4.13 -36.81
C GLN A 317 -6.54 -4.33 -35.38
N ALA A 318 -5.65 -5.29 -35.15
CA ALA A 318 -4.99 -5.48 -33.85
C ALA A 318 -4.19 -4.24 -33.42
N ALA A 319 -3.46 -3.61 -34.35
CA ALA A 319 -2.74 -2.37 -34.08
C ALA A 319 -3.69 -1.22 -33.73
N ILE A 320 -4.82 -1.07 -34.45
CA ILE A 320 -5.83 -0.05 -34.14
C ILE A 320 -6.40 -0.28 -32.74
N ILE A 321 -6.84 -1.51 -32.42
CA ILE A 321 -7.39 -1.85 -31.10
C ILE A 321 -6.37 -1.55 -29.99
N GLY A 322 -5.12 -2.00 -30.15
CA GLY A 322 -4.06 -1.75 -29.17
C GLY A 322 -3.77 -0.26 -28.98
N THR A 323 -3.67 0.48 -30.08
CA THR A 323 -3.43 1.93 -30.04
C THR A 323 -4.61 2.66 -29.40
N THR A 324 -5.86 2.29 -29.72
CA THR A 324 -7.06 2.85 -29.11
C THR A 324 -7.10 2.60 -27.61
N LEU A 325 -6.83 1.37 -27.15
CA LEU A 325 -6.81 1.04 -25.73
C LEU A 325 -5.76 1.88 -24.99
N LEU A 326 -4.54 1.96 -25.54
CA LEU A 326 -3.46 2.73 -24.94
C LEU A 326 -3.74 4.23 -24.93
N LEU A 327 -4.27 4.79 -26.02
CA LEU A 327 -4.60 6.22 -26.11
C LEU A 327 -5.72 6.61 -25.15
N LEU A 328 -6.78 5.80 -25.04
CA LEU A 328 -7.87 6.07 -24.09
C LEU A 328 -7.37 5.97 -22.64
N ALA A 329 -6.56 4.96 -22.32
CA ALA A 329 -5.96 4.83 -21.01
C ALA A 329 -5.06 6.03 -20.70
N PHE A 330 -4.15 6.38 -21.60
CA PHE A 330 -3.25 7.52 -21.42
C PHE A 330 -3.99 8.86 -21.29
N ALA A 331 -4.99 9.11 -22.14
CA ALA A 331 -5.81 10.31 -22.07
C ALA A 331 -6.51 10.46 -20.72
N SER A 332 -7.03 9.34 -20.17
CA SER A 332 -7.63 9.35 -18.83
C SER A 332 -6.63 9.62 -17.72
N ALA A 333 -5.43 9.05 -17.80
CA ALA A 333 -4.37 9.24 -16.82
C ALA A 333 -3.89 10.69 -16.72
N VAL A 334 -3.82 11.40 -17.86
CA VAL A 334 -3.40 12.81 -17.92
C VAL A 334 -4.55 13.76 -17.56
N SER A 335 -5.80 13.36 -17.80
CA SER A 335 -6.99 14.21 -17.55
C SER A 335 -7.51 14.09 -16.11
N VAL A 336 -6.92 13.22 -15.29
CA VAL A 336 -7.35 13.07 -13.90
C VAL A 336 -7.02 14.34 -13.12
N GLN A 337 -8.03 14.93 -12.51
CA GLN A 337 -7.85 16.07 -11.63
C GLN A 337 -7.59 15.53 -10.23
N THR A 338 -6.53 16.01 -9.58
CA THR A 338 -6.32 15.76 -8.16
C THR A 338 -7.50 16.36 -7.40
N PRO A 339 -8.22 15.57 -6.59
CA PRO A 339 -9.09 16.16 -5.58
C PRO A 339 -8.27 17.20 -4.80
N PRO A 340 -8.85 18.35 -4.41
CA PRO A 340 -8.17 19.23 -3.47
C PRO A 340 -7.74 18.37 -2.28
N PRO A 341 -6.52 18.54 -1.73
CA PRO A 341 -6.10 17.79 -0.56
C PRO A 341 -7.22 17.93 0.45
N ALA A 342 -7.90 16.84 0.76
CA ALA A 342 -8.81 16.84 1.88
C ALA A 342 -7.90 17.29 3.03
N PRO A 343 -8.22 18.40 3.74
CA PRO A 343 -7.57 18.61 5.03
C PRO A 343 -7.74 17.29 5.78
N GLY A 344 -6.77 16.88 6.60
CA GLY A 344 -6.91 15.73 7.49
C GLY A 344 -8.05 15.98 8.49
N LEU A 345 -9.28 16.10 7.99
CA LEU A 345 -10.51 16.27 8.69
C LEU A 345 -10.70 14.91 9.31
N LEU A 346 -10.45 14.84 10.62
CA LEU A 346 -10.89 13.75 11.44
C LEU A 346 -12.32 13.44 11.04
N GLU A 347 -12.58 12.22 10.57
CA GLU A 347 -13.93 11.80 10.24
C GLU A 347 -14.71 11.76 11.55
N VAL A 348 -15.53 12.80 11.76
CA VAL A 348 -16.25 13.01 13.02
C VAL A 348 -17.45 12.07 13.04
N GLN A 349 -17.39 11.04 13.87
CA GLN A 349 -18.50 10.12 14.13
C GLN A 349 -19.63 10.80 14.91
N GLY A 350 -19.32 11.82 15.72
CA GLY A 350 -20.31 12.63 16.43
C GLY A 350 -19.69 13.67 17.35
N SER A 351 -20.53 14.44 18.01
CA SER A 351 -20.15 15.31 19.12
C SER A 351 -20.62 14.72 20.44
N MET A 352 -19.92 15.05 21.53
CA MET A 352 -20.40 14.77 22.89
C MET A 352 -20.02 15.92 23.83
N SER A 353 -20.90 16.23 24.78
CA SER A 353 -20.57 17.17 25.85
C SER A 353 -19.53 16.57 26.80
N LEU A 354 -18.56 17.36 27.24
CA LEU A 354 -17.54 16.95 28.23
C LEU A 354 -18.17 16.41 29.52
N LYS A 355 -19.30 16.96 29.97
CA LYS A 355 -20.01 16.46 31.15
C LYS A 355 -20.61 15.06 30.92
N GLN A 356 -21.19 14.83 29.75
CA GLN A 356 -21.78 13.53 29.38
C GLN A 356 -20.68 12.47 29.18
N TRP A 357 -19.60 12.86 28.50
CA TRP A 357 -18.39 12.06 28.35
C TRP A 357 -17.89 11.58 29.71
N GLU A 358 -17.70 12.47 30.68
CA GLU A 358 -17.19 12.13 32.01
C GLU A 358 -18.13 11.20 32.81
N HIS A 359 -19.45 11.35 32.64
CA HIS A 359 -20.45 10.59 33.40
C HIS A 359 -20.73 9.18 32.85
N GLY A 360 -20.44 8.90 31.58
CA GLY A 360 -20.64 7.56 31.02
C GLY A 360 -20.27 7.38 29.55
N ASP A 361 -20.31 8.45 28.75
CA ASP A 361 -20.08 8.34 27.31
C ASP A 361 -18.63 8.04 26.94
N TRP A 362 -17.68 8.18 27.88
CA TRP A 362 -16.32 7.66 27.76
C TRP A 362 -16.26 6.17 27.41
N GLN A 363 -17.32 5.40 27.69
CA GLN A 363 -17.43 3.97 27.36
C GLN A 363 -17.76 3.70 25.89
N LYS A 364 -18.26 4.70 25.15
CA LYS A 364 -18.51 4.59 23.71
C LYS A 364 -17.21 4.61 22.90
N LEU A 365 -16.14 5.13 23.50
CA LEU A 365 -14.82 5.22 22.89
C LEU A 365 -14.06 3.88 23.00
N PRO A 366 -13.15 3.59 22.06
CA PRO A 366 -12.30 2.40 22.13
C PRO A 366 -11.53 2.32 23.44
N LEU A 367 -11.63 1.17 24.12
CA LEU A 367 -10.91 0.90 25.37
C LEU A 367 -9.57 0.20 25.13
N TYR A 368 -9.39 -0.35 23.93
CA TYR A 368 -8.18 -1.02 23.51
C TYR A 368 -7.74 -0.46 22.17
N ARG A 369 -6.44 -0.37 22.00
CA ARG A 369 -5.79 -0.03 20.75
C ARG A 369 -6.02 -1.15 19.75
N ASP A 370 -6.61 -0.79 18.63
CA ASP A 370 -6.65 -1.61 17.42
C ASP A 370 -5.29 -1.51 16.71
N ASP A 371 -4.43 -2.50 16.95
CA ASP A 371 -3.07 -2.58 16.42
C ASP A 371 -2.95 -3.67 15.34
N VAL A 372 -2.02 -3.48 14.40
CA VAL A 372 -1.81 -4.34 13.22
C VAL A 372 -1.60 -5.81 13.59
N LEU A 373 -0.88 -6.07 14.67
CA LEU A 373 -0.47 -7.41 15.08
C LEU A 373 -1.46 -8.10 16.03
N ASP A 374 -2.30 -7.32 16.73
CA ASP A 374 -3.20 -7.89 17.74
C ASP A 374 -4.32 -6.91 18.12
N ASN A 375 -5.56 -7.32 17.84
CA ASN A 375 -6.71 -6.56 18.25
C ASN A 375 -7.05 -6.95 19.70
N GLN A 376 -6.89 -6.01 20.65
CA GLN A 376 -7.24 -6.09 22.09
C GLN A 376 -6.14 -6.42 23.14
N LYS A 377 -4.84 -6.35 22.83
CA LYS A 377 -3.78 -6.53 23.88
C LYS A 377 -3.30 -5.24 24.56
N HIS A 378 -3.65 -4.09 24.02
CA HIS A 378 -3.09 -2.80 24.43
C HIS A 378 -4.21 -1.86 24.89
N PRO A 379 -4.59 -1.83 26.18
CA PRO A 379 -5.59 -0.90 26.70
C PRO A 379 -5.18 0.54 26.48
N LEU A 380 -6.14 1.34 26.00
CA LEU A 380 -6.08 2.80 26.03
C LEU A 380 -6.48 3.22 27.44
N ASN A 381 -5.49 3.59 28.24
CA ASN A 381 -5.62 3.83 29.66
C ASN A 381 -5.72 5.34 30.01
N LEU A 382 -5.76 6.20 29.00
CA LEU A 382 -5.91 7.65 29.14
C LEU A 382 -6.95 8.18 28.15
N GLN A 383 -7.81 9.09 28.58
CA GLN A 383 -8.64 9.91 27.70
C GLN A 383 -8.61 11.37 28.13
N ILE A 384 -8.54 12.31 27.18
CA ILE A 384 -8.41 13.75 27.47
C ILE A 384 -9.50 14.54 26.75
N GLY A 385 -10.34 15.20 27.52
CA GLY A 385 -11.42 16.07 27.04
C GLY A 385 -11.02 17.55 27.02
N GLY A 386 -9.90 17.88 26.38
CA GLY A 386 -9.36 19.25 26.40
C GLY A 386 -8.32 19.52 25.33
N SER A 387 -7.79 20.75 25.32
CA SER A 387 -6.74 21.19 24.40
C SER A 387 -5.47 20.38 24.61
N LEU A 388 -5.08 19.60 23.59
CA LEU A 388 -3.83 18.83 23.60
C LEU A 388 -2.61 19.72 23.75
N THR A 389 -2.63 20.91 23.12
CA THR A 389 -1.53 21.88 23.22
C THR A 389 -1.32 22.33 24.66
N SER A 390 -2.40 22.66 25.36
CA SER A 390 -2.35 23.10 26.77
C SER A 390 -1.92 21.96 27.70
N PHE A 391 -2.36 20.73 27.41
CA PHE A 391 -1.92 19.53 28.14
C PHE A 391 -0.42 19.29 27.97
N THR A 392 0.05 19.33 26.72
CA THR A 392 1.45 19.08 26.36
C THR A 392 2.38 20.12 26.98
N GLN A 393 2.05 21.41 26.86
CA GLN A 393 2.86 22.51 27.41
C GLN A 393 3.02 22.42 28.93
N LYS A 394 1.96 22.03 29.66
CA LYS A 394 2.02 21.86 31.11
C LYS A 394 2.91 20.67 31.51
N LEU A 395 2.83 19.56 30.79
CA LEU A 395 3.71 18.42 31.04
C LEU A 395 5.17 18.73 30.69
N GLU A 396 5.44 19.52 29.65
CA GLU A 396 6.79 19.95 29.30
C GLU A 396 7.45 20.74 30.44
N GLN A 397 6.70 21.56 31.17
CA GLN A 397 7.18 22.26 32.38
C GLN A 397 7.56 21.31 33.51
N LEU A 398 7.03 20.08 33.51
CA LEU A 398 7.27 19.03 34.51
C LEU A 398 8.33 18.01 34.06
N GLY A 399 9.13 18.37 33.05
CA GLY A 399 10.26 17.57 32.55
C GLY A 399 9.87 16.50 31.52
N TRP A 400 8.66 16.56 30.96
CA TRP A 400 8.33 15.77 29.78
C TRP A 400 8.92 16.43 28.52
N THR A 401 9.27 15.60 27.55
CA THR A 401 9.80 16.06 26.26
C THR A 401 8.89 15.56 25.15
N ARG A 402 8.45 16.48 24.29
CA ARG A 402 7.77 16.11 23.06
C ARG A 402 8.77 15.47 22.11
N THR A 403 8.43 14.30 21.61
CA THR A 403 9.34 13.47 20.85
C THR A 403 8.61 12.83 19.68
N GLN A 404 9.38 12.40 18.68
CA GLN A 404 8.85 11.76 17.49
C GLN A 404 9.19 10.27 17.53
N THR A 405 8.28 9.46 17.02
CA THR A 405 8.51 8.04 16.81
C THR A 405 9.49 7.83 15.66
N ALA A 406 10.19 6.70 15.66
CA ALA A 406 11.11 6.33 14.60
C ALA A 406 10.43 6.29 13.23
N THR A 407 10.91 7.08 12.28
CA THR A 407 10.47 7.07 10.87
C THR A 407 11.66 6.84 9.94
N GLY A 408 11.42 6.18 8.80
CA GLY A 408 12.43 5.98 7.74
C GLY A 408 13.74 5.35 8.22
N LEU A 409 14.85 6.07 8.07
CA LEU A 409 16.19 5.59 8.45
C LEU A 409 16.47 5.66 9.96
N ALA A 410 15.62 6.34 10.76
CA ALA A 410 15.78 6.40 12.21
C ALA A 410 15.71 5.01 12.86
N TRP A 411 15.04 4.05 12.20
CA TRP A 411 15.04 2.63 12.58
C TRP A 411 16.45 2.01 12.66
N LEU A 412 17.42 2.53 11.89
CA LEU A 412 18.80 2.06 11.94
C LEU A 412 19.49 2.43 13.26
N GLN A 413 19.00 3.43 14.00
CA GLN A 413 19.54 3.78 15.32
C GLN A 413 19.27 2.67 16.36
N LEU A 414 18.27 1.80 16.15
CA LEU A 414 18.07 0.59 16.97
C LEU A 414 19.17 -0.46 16.79
N LEU A 415 19.95 -0.36 15.71
CA LEU A 415 21.11 -1.23 15.47
C LEU A 415 22.37 -0.70 16.21
N THR A 416 22.30 0.47 16.86
CA THR A 416 23.41 1.03 17.63
C THR A 416 23.33 0.58 19.08
N THR A 417 24.48 0.18 19.64
CA THR A 417 24.63 -0.07 21.08
C THR A 417 24.81 1.26 21.79
N SER A 418 23.71 1.87 22.24
CA SER A 418 23.72 3.10 23.02
C SER A 418 23.18 2.83 24.43
N ASP A 419 23.99 3.08 25.46
CA ASP A 419 23.60 2.90 26.88
C ASP A 419 22.61 4.00 27.36
N ASP A 420 22.40 5.05 26.55
CA ASP A 420 21.48 6.13 26.88
C ASP A 420 20.08 5.85 26.31
N LEU A 421 19.20 5.38 27.19
CA LEU A 421 17.77 5.21 26.94
C LEU A 421 17.14 6.44 26.29
N ALA A 422 17.64 7.66 26.52
CA ALA A 422 17.10 8.89 25.94
C ALA A 422 17.42 9.05 24.44
N GLN A 423 18.46 8.39 23.93
CA GLN A 423 18.91 8.48 22.53
C GLN A 423 18.30 7.39 21.65
N LEU A 424 17.75 6.33 22.24
CA LEU A 424 17.06 5.29 21.49
C LEU A 424 15.74 5.83 20.91
N PRO A 425 15.48 5.62 19.60
CA PRO A 425 14.27 6.12 18.95
C PRO A 425 13.04 5.36 19.49
N LEU A 426 11.92 6.08 19.61
CA LEU A 426 10.68 5.51 20.12
C LEU A 426 10.00 4.64 19.06
N LEU A 427 9.54 3.46 19.45
CA LEU A 427 8.75 2.62 18.57
C LEU A 427 7.42 3.31 18.28
N PRO A 428 7.01 3.41 16.99
CA PRO A 428 5.70 3.90 16.64
C PRO A 428 4.63 2.91 17.07
N HIS A 429 3.53 3.45 17.61
CA HIS A 429 2.33 2.71 17.93
C HIS A 429 1.22 3.17 16.98
N SER A 430 0.58 2.22 16.29
CA SER A 430 -0.62 2.46 15.49
C SER A 430 -1.90 2.22 16.29
N HIS A 431 -2.93 3.00 15.98
CA HIS A 431 -4.31 2.79 16.41
C HIS A 431 -5.24 3.06 15.24
N ALA A 432 -6.10 2.10 14.90
CA ALA A 432 -7.11 2.26 13.83
C ALA A 432 -6.50 2.76 12.50
N GLY A 433 -5.33 2.22 12.13
CA GLY A 433 -4.62 2.58 10.89
C GLY A 433 -3.87 3.91 10.92
N GLN A 434 -3.81 4.60 12.08
CA GLN A 434 -3.10 5.87 12.23
C GLN A 434 -1.97 5.76 13.26
N MET A 435 -0.85 6.43 12.99
CA MET A 435 0.23 6.60 13.96
C MET A 435 -0.19 7.57 15.08
N ALA A 436 0.44 7.46 16.25
CA ALA A 436 0.23 8.40 17.35
C ALA A 436 0.49 9.85 16.89
N PHE A 437 -0.48 10.73 17.12
CA PHE A 437 -0.42 12.14 16.73
C PHE A 437 0.56 12.94 17.60
N SER A 438 0.65 12.60 18.88
CA SER A 438 1.60 13.21 19.81
C SER A 438 2.19 12.17 20.73
N VAL A 439 3.51 12.24 20.94
CA VAL A 439 4.24 11.37 21.86
C VAL A 439 5.05 12.22 22.83
N LEU A 440 4.89 11.93 24.11
CA LEU A 440 5.61 12.59 25.19
C LEU A 440 6.45 11.54 25.91
N SER A 441 7.69 11.90 26.25
CA SER A 441 8.57 11.02 27.01
C SER A 441 9.28 11.71 28.16
N LYS A 442 9.45 11.02 29.27
CA LYS A 442 10.18 11.47 30.46
C LYS A 442 11.09 10.35 30.96
N PRO A 443 12.41 10.58 31.14
CA PRO A 443 13.30 9.57 31.68
C PRO A 443 13.00 9.35 33.17
N VAL A 444 12.90 8.08 33.60
CA VAL A 444 12.59 7.67 34.98
C VAL A 444 13.48 6.49 35.37
N ALA A 445 14.57 6.75 36.09
CA ALA A 445 15.47 5.77 36.72
C ALA A 445 15.57 4.39 36.01
N GLY A 446 16.31 4.33 34.90
CA GLY A 446 16.51 3.10 34.11
C GLY A 446 15.32 2.67 33.26
N ARG A 447 14.25 3.48 33.20
CA ARG A 447 13.09 3.33 32.32
C ARG A 447 12.77 4.67 31.67
N ARG A 448 11.94 4.63 30.63
CA ARG A 448 11.38 5.81 29.98
C ARG A 448 9.86 5.79 30.14
N HIS A 449 9.29 6.82 30.74
CA HIS A 449 7.84 6.98 30.82
C HIS A 449 7.35 7.61 29.51
N VAL A 450 6.37 7.01 28.84
CA VAL A 450 5.90 7.44 27.52
C VAL A 450 4.39 7.55 27.50
N ILE A 451 3.89 8.62 26.87
CA ILE A 451 2.47 8.84 26.57
C ILE A 451 2.33 8.91 25.06
N TYR A 452 1.54 8.01 24.48
CA TYR A 452 1.09 8.06 23.10
C TYR A 452 -0.32 8.59 23.03
N LEU A 453 -0.63 9.51 22.12
CA LEU A 453 -1.94 10.15 22.00
C LEU A 453 -2.46 10.09 20.57
N TRP A 454 -3.72 9.72 20.42
CA TRP A 454 -4.48 9.66 19.18
C TRP A 454 -5.75 10.51 19.29
N PRO A 455 -6.17 11.20 18.22
CA PRO A 455 -7.48 11.82 18.20
C PRO A 455 -8.57 10.76 18.12
N SER A 456 -9.64 10.90 18.89
CA SER A 456 -10.86 10.11 18.64
C SER A 456 -11.67 10.73 17.51
N HIS A 457 -12.65 9.95 17.02
CA HIS A 457 -13.65 10.42 16.08
C HIS A 457 -14.78 11.24 16.72
N PHE A 458 -14.68 11.61 17.99
CA PHE A 458 -15.67 12.41 18.69
C PHE A 458 -15.12 13.77 19.08
N ILE A 459 -15.91 14.81 18.83
CA ILE A 459 -15.58 16.19 19.18
C ILE A 459 -16.29 16.58 20.47
N ALA A 460 -15.57 17.23 21.38
CA ALA A 460 -16.14 17.86 22.56
C ALA A 460 -16.88 19.15 22.17
N GLU A 461 -18.16 19.23 22.51
CA GLU A 461 -19.05 20.34 22.10
C GLU A 461 -18.61 21.70 22.65
N GLU A 462 -18.03 21.72 23.84
CA GLU A 462 -17.68 22.94 24.55
C GLU A 462 -16.45 23.66 23.97
N ASN A 463 -15.51 22.92 23.39
CA ASN A 463 -14.24 23.48 22.91
C ASN A 463 -13.94 23.17 21.43
N GLY A 464 -14.79 22.37 20.77
CA GLY A 464 -14.61 21.97 19.37
C GLY A 464 -13.36 21.11 19.13
N GLN A 465 -12.73 20.57 20.18
CA GLN A 465 -11.54 19.73 20.09
C GLN A 465 -11.93 18.25 20.07
N PRO A 466 -11.16 17.38 19.41
CA PRO A 466 -11.37 15.94 19.54
C PRO A 466 -11.09 15.51 20.98
N ILE A 467 -11.83 14.50 21.45
CA ILE A 467 -11.44 13.79 22.67
C ILE A 467 -10.23 12.95 22.32
N TRP A 468 -9.15 13.08 23.08
CA TRP A 468 -7.91 12.35 22.81
C TRP A 468 -7.93 11.01 23.53
N LEU A 469 -7.50 9.96 22.85
CA LEU A 469 -7.25 8.63 23.40
C LEU A 469 -5.75 8.48 23.63
N GLY A 470 -5.35 7.81 24.71
CA GLY A 470 -3.95 7.67 25.04
C GLY A 470 -3.55 6.34 25.65
N GLU A 471 -2.28 6.00 25.45
CA GLU A 471 -1.58 4.89 26.09
C GLU A 471 -0.41 5.46 26.91
N VAL A 472 -0.43 5.20 28.21
CA VAL A 472 0.59 5.56 29.18
C VAL A 472 1.30 4.28 29.60
N THR A 473 2.61 4.21 29.33
CA THR A 473 3.41 3.00 29.62
C THR A 473 4.84 3.35 30.00
N PHE A 474 5.48 2.46 30.73
CA PHE A 474 6.93 2.49 30.89
C PHE A 474 7.60 1.67 29.80
N GLN A 475 8.61 2.22 29.17
CA GLN A 475 9.52 1.49 28.30
C GLN A 475 10.80 1.18 29.06
N HIS A 476 11.33 0.00 28.77
CA HIS A 476 12.63 -0.45 29.25
C HIS A 476 13.41 -1.04 28.09
N GLU A 477 14.72 -0.98 28.19
CA GLU A 477 15.61 -1.55 27.19
C GLU A 477 15.64 -3.06 27.33
N LYS A 478 15.59 -3.74 26.19
CA LYS A 478 15.81 -5.17 26.08
C LYS A 478 16.85 -5.43 25.01
N HIS A 479 17.80 -6.32 25.32
CA HIS A 479 18.80 -6.74 24.36
C HIS A 479 18.38 -8.05 23.68
N TRP A 480 18.43 -8.07 22.35
CA TRP A 480 18.31 -9.29 21.57
C TRP A 480 19.72 -9.80 21.21
N LEU A 481 20.05 -11.00 21.69
CA LEU A 481 21.34 -11.68 21.44
C LEU A 481 22.60 -10.84 21.76
N GLY A 482 22.49 -9.81 22.60
CA GLY A 482 23.61 -8.92 22.97
C GLY A 482 24.11 -7.99 21.85
N LEU A 483 23.40 -7.94 20.72
CA LEU A 483 23.81 -7.16 19.53
C LEU A 483 22.83 -6.04 19.18
N LEU A 484 21.57 -6.14 19.65
CA LEU A 484 20.49 -5.23 19.29
C LEU A 484 19.78 -4.76 20.56
N SER A 485 19.72 -3.45 20.76
CA SER A 485 18.95 -2.82 21.83
C SER A 485 17.63 -2.31 21.29
N TYR A 486 16.53 -2.74 21.88
CA TYR A 486 15.20 -2.24 21.52
C TYR A 486 14.36 -1.96 22.77
N LEU A 487 13.46 -0.99 22.65
CA LEU A 487 12.58 -0.59 23.73
C LEU A 487 11.32 -1.44 23.73
N VAL A 488 10.95 -1.95 24.90
CA VAL A 488 9.70 -2.72 25.07
C VAL A 488 8.82 -2.01 26.09
N SER A 489 7.55 -1.83 25.73
CA SER A 489 6.53 -1.32 26.63
C SER A 489 6.20 -2.36 27.71
N SER A 490 6.20 -1.92 28.96
CA SER A 490 5.88 -2.74 30.13
C SER A 490 4.39 -3.03 30.18
N ASN A 491 4.05 -4.23 30.68
CA ASN A 491 2.67 -4.59 30.99
C ASN A 491 2.16 -3.93 32.29
N ASP A 492 3.04 -3.39 33.11
CA ASP A 492 2.68 -2.68 34.35
C ASP A 492 2.21 -1.25 34.05
N ARG A 493 0.96 -1.15 33.57
CA ARG A 493 0.32 0.11 33.18
C ARG A 493 -0.24 0.88 34.36
N GLN A 494 -0.61 0.20 35.44
CA GLN A 494 -1.10 0.84 36.65
C GLN A 494 -0.02 1.72 37.28
N SER A 495 1.21 1.21 37.43
CA SER A 495 2.32 2.01 37.96
C SER A 495 2.65 3.22 37.06
N ALA A 496 2.47 3.09 35.74
CA ALA A 496 2.68 4.19 34.81
C ALA A 496 1.63 5.30 35.00
N LEU A 497 0.35 4.93 35.14
CA LEU A 497 -0.71 5.87 35.47
C LEU A 497 -0.50 6.54 36.83
N GLU A 498 -0.06 5.80 37.85
CA GLU A 498 0.24 6.35 39.17
C GLU A 498 1.40 7.35 39.14
N ALA A 499 2.41 7.10 38.30
CA ALA A 499 3.48 8.07 38.08
C ALA A 499 2.99 9.32 37.35
N LEU A 500 2.12 9.16 36.34
CA LEU A 500 1.52 10.28 35.62
C LEU A 500 0.64 11.13 36.54
N LYS A 501 -0.12 10.49 37.43
CA LYS A 501 -1.01 11.16 38.40
C LYS A 501 -0.30 12.25 39.20
N LYS A 502 0.94 11.99 39.65
CA LYS A 502 1.75 12.96 40.41
C LYS A 502 2.05 14.21 39.59
N ASP A 503 2.43 14.03 38.33
CA ASP A 503 2.67 15.14 37.40
C ASP A 503 1.35 15.89 37.08
N ILE A 504 0.22 15.18 36.99
CA ILE A 504 -1.09 15.78 36.75
C ILE A 504 -1.56 16.64 37.93
N ASP A 505 -1.37 16.17 39.17
CA ASP A 505 -1.69 16.93 40.39
C ASP A 505 -0.97 18.29 40.42
N GLU A 506 0.28 18.36 39.92
CA GLU A 506 1.08 19.59 39.82
C GLU A 506 0.69 20.47 38.60
N SER A 507 0.08 19.89 37.58
CA SER A 507 -0.28 20.58 36.32
C SER A 507 -1.57 21.41 36.39
N GLY A 508 -2.38 21.24 37.44
CA GLY A 508 -3.70 21.87 37.58
C GLY A 508 -4.75 21.32 36.61
N TRP A 509 -4.55 20.11 36.08
CA TRP A 509 -5.59 19.34 35.40
C TRP A 509 -6.32 18.46 36.41
N HIS A 510 -7.63 18.29 36.23
CA HIS A 510 -8.39 17.36 37.04
C HIS A 510 -8.45 16.01 36.35
N TYR A 511 -8.39 14.95 37.15
CA TYR A 511 -8.54 13.59 36.67
C TYR A 511 -9.62 12.85 37.44
N ARG A 512 -10.25 11.91 36.75
CA ARG A 512 -11.15 10.93 37.34
C ARG A 512 -10.75 9.53 36.87
N MET A 513 -10.58 8.63 37.83
CA MET A 513 -10.39 7.21 37.51
C MET A 513 -11.73 6.55 37.23
N ALA A 514 -11.84 5.83 36.11
CA ALA A 514 -13.03 5.05 35.82
C ALA A 514 -13.15 3.88 36.81
N LYS A 515 -14.30 3.75 37.49
CA LYS A 515 -14.51 2.68 38.49
C LYS A 515 -14.35 1.31 37.86
N GLY A 516 -13.47 0.48 38.43
CA GLY A 516 -13.22 -0.90 38.00
C GLY A 516 -12.42 -1.03 36.71
N ARG A 517 -11.76 0.03 36.24
CA ARG A 517 -10.89 0.00 35.05
C ARG A 517 -9.60 0.79 35.29
N GLU A 518 -8.51 0.36 34.66
CA GLU A 518 -7.25 1.10 34.57
C GLU A 518 -7.36 2.22 33.51
N LEU A 519 -8.27 3.17 33.72
CA LEU A 519 -8.52 4.28 32.79
C LEU A 519 -8.61 5.61 33.54
N MET A 520 -7.80 6.57 33.10
CA MET A 520 -7.78 7.94 33.61
C MET A 520 -8.47 8.87 32.61
N LEU A 521 -9.49 9.60 33.07
CA LEU A 521 -10.17 10.65 32.31
C LEU A 521 -9.61 12.01 32.77
N LEU A 522 -9.09 12.80 31.85
CA LEU A 522 -8.54 14.14 32.12
C LEU A 522 -9.41 15.23 31.50
N HIS A 523 -9.71 16.26 32.29
CA HIS A 523 -10.39 17.45 31.79
C HIS A 523 -9.75 18.73 32.37
N PRO A 524 -9.82 19.86 31.63
CA PRO A 524 -9.36 21.14 32.16
C PRO A 524 -10.18 21.52 33.40
N SER A 525 -9.59 22.30 34.30
CA SER A 525 -10.32 22.86 35.44
C SER A 525 -11.46 23.75 34.93
N PRO A 526 -12.68 23.64 35.49
CA PRO A 526 -13.66 24.71 35.32
C PRO A 526 -13.09 25.93 36.05
N ASP A 527 -12.69 26.95 35.30
CA ASP A 527 -12.49 28.28 35.86
C ASP A 527 -13.84 28.89 36.28
#